data_AF-A0A953AK50-F1
#
_entry.id   AF-A0A953AK50-F1
#
_cell.length_a   1.000
_cell.length_b   1.000
_cell.length_c   1.000
_cell.angle_alpha   90.00
_cell.angle_beta   90.00
_cell.angle_gamma   90.00
#
_symmetry.space_group_name_H-M   'P 1'
#
loop_
_entity.id
_entity.type
_entity.pdbx_description
1 polymer ?
#
loop_
_entity_poly.entity_id
_entity_poly.type
_entity_poly.pdbx_seq_one_letter_code
_entity_poly.pdbx_strand_id
1 'polypeptide(L)'
;CNTELVALEEVSDEDEETLRALVAEHERRTGSTVAARLLADWDEAVRRFVKVMPHDYRRALELAAVSTGGDGFYTTESEEAAA
;
A
#
# COMPACT_ATOMS: atom_id res chain seq x y z
N CYS A 1 13.27 2.83 -12.62
CA CYS A 1 12.29 1.75 -12.35
C CYS A 1 12.48 0.66 -13.42
N ASN A 2 12.33 -0.62 -13.06
CA ASN A 2 12.35 -1.72 -14.05
C ASN A 2 10.94 -1.94 -14.60
N THR A 3 10.59 -1.28 -15.70
CA THR A 3 9.23 -1.28 -16.26
C THR A 3 8.87 -2.55 -17.02
N GLU A 4 9.78 -3.50 -17.19
CA GLU A 4 9.47 -4.78 -17.85
C GLU A 4 8.60 -5.69 -16.98
N LEU A 5 8.64 -5.52 -15.65
CA LEU A 5 8.01 -6.42 -14.69
C LEU A 5 6.93 -5.74 -13.84
N VAL A 6 6.87 -4.41 -13.82
CA VAL A 6 5.95 -3.66 -12.97
C VAL A 6 5.25 -2.54 -13.73
N ALA A 7 3.97 -2.37 -13.40
CA ALA A 7 3.20 -1.19 -13.72
C ALA A 7 3.33 -0.13 -12.61
N LEU A 8 3.24 1.13 -13.01
CA LEU A 8 3.19 2.29 -12.14
C LEU A 8 1.80 2.92 -12.26
N GLU A 9 1.09 3.01 -11.14
CA GLU A 9 -0.30 3.45 -11.08
C GLU A 9 -0.44 4.56 -10.04
N GLU A 10 -1.45 5.39 -10.21
CA GLU A 10 -1.85 6.35 -9.18
C GLU A 10 -2.46 5.60 -7.99
N VAL A 11 -2.35 6.19 -6.80
CA VAL A 11 -2.98 5.64 -5.58
C VAL A 11 -4.49 5.83 -5.71
N SER A 12 -5.25 4.74 -5.56
CA SER A 12 -6.71 4.82 -5.54
C SER A 12 -7.22 5.30 -4.18
N ASP A 13 -8.45 5.83 -4.14
CA ASP A 13 -9.09 6.27 -2.89
C ASP A 13 -9.17 5.15 -1.84
N GLU A 14 -9.33 3.90 -2.28
CA GLU A 14 -9.36 2.71 -1.42
C GLU A 14 -7.96 2.39 -0.83
N ASP A 15 -6.91 2.54 -1.64
CA ASP A 15 -5.54 2.34 -1.19
C ASP A 15 -5.05 3.48 -0.28
N GLU A 16 -5.63 4.68 -0.40
CA GLU A 16 -5.20 5.87 0.34
C GLU A 16 -5.32 5.69 1.85
N GLU A 17 -6.45 5.14 2.32
CA GLU A 17 -6.68 4.90 3.76
C GLU A 17 -5.62 3.93 4.32
N THR A 18 -5.38 2.85 3.60
CA THR A 18 -4.37 1.84 3.96
C THR A 18 -2.97 2.45 3.98
N LEU A 19 -2.62 3.21 2.94
CA LEU A 19 -1.32 3.87 2.84
C LEU A 19 -1.11 4.85 4.01
N ARG A 20 -2.13 5.65 4.34
CA ARG A 20 -2.08 6.59 5.46
C ARG A 20 -1.87 5.87 6.79
N ALA A 21 -2.58 4.76 7.01
CA ALA A 21 -2.44 3.94 8.21
C ALA A 21 -1.01 3.39 8.38
N LEU A 22 -0.41 2.91 7.29
CA LEU A 22 0.97 2.41 7.27
C LEU A 22 1.99 3.51 7.56
N VAL A 23 1.82 4.70 6.97
CA VAL A 23 2.71 5.85 7.24
C VAL A 23 2.57 6.33 8.68
N ALA A 24 1.35 6.34 9.23
CA ALA A 24 1.10 6.67 10.63
C ALA A 24 1.71 5.64 11.60
N GLU A 25 1.63 4.35 11.28
CA GLU A 25 2.29 3.32 12.07
C GLU A 25 3.81 3.47 12.02
N HIS A 26 4.38 3.77 10.84
CA HIS A 26 5.80 4.04 10.72
C HIS A 26 6.24 5.25 11.56
N GLU A 27 5.46 6.34 11.56
CA GLU A 27 5.69 7.51 12.41
C GLU A 27 5.72 7.13 13.90
N ARG A 28 4.70 6.41 14.39
CA ARG A 28 4.63 5.94 15.78
C ARG A 28 5.80 5.05 16.18
N ARG A 29 6.20 4.11 15.31
CA ARG A 29 7.24 3.12 15.61
C ARG A 29 8.65 3.71 15.57
N THR A 30 8.87 4.75 14.77
CA THR A 30 10.23 5.25 14.48
C THR A 30 10.47 6.68 14.91
N GLY A 31 9.41 7.46 15.19
CA GLY A 31 9.51 8.90 15.40
C GLY A 31 9.92 9.66 14.13
N SER A 32 9.65 9.11 12.95
CA SER A 32 10.09 9.70 11.67
C SER A 32 9.47 11.08 11.44
N THR A 33 10.31 12.11 11.50
CA THR A 33 9.90 13.50 11.20
C THR A 33 9.43 13.69 9.77
N VAL A 34 9.90 12.85 8.83
CA VAL A 34 9.43 12.83 7.44
C VAL A 34 8.00 12.30 7.38
N ALA A 35 7.72 11.19 8.06
CA ALA A 35 6.37 10.63 8.12
C ALA A 35 5.38 11.60 8.79
N ALA A 36 5.78 12.25 9.88
CA ALA A 36 4.98 13.28 10.52
C ALA A 36 4.64 14.44 9.57
N ARG A 37 5.60 14.88 8.73
CA ARG A 37 5.36 15.92 7.71
C ARG A 37 4.43 15.45 6.60
N LEU A 38 4.58 14.20 6.14
CA LEU A 38 3.68 13.62 5.13
C LEU A 38 2.24 13.54 5.65
N LEU A 39 2.05 13.15 6.92
CA LEU A 39 0.72 13.05 7.54
C LEU A 39 0.09 14.42 7.81
N ALA A 40 0.91 15.46 8.03
CA ALA A 40 0.43 16.82 8.25
C ALA A 40 -0.10 17.49 6.97
N ASP A 41 0.44 17.14 5.81
CA ASP A 41 0.03 17.64 4.48
C ASP A 41 -0.36 16.49 3.56
N TRP A 42 -1.27 15.64 4.06
CA TRP A 42 -1.57 14.35 3.45
C TRP A 42 -2.14 14.46 2.03
N ASP A 43 -3.11 15.35 1.81
CA ASP A 43 -3.79 15.50 0.52
C ASP A 43 -2.80 15.81 -0.60
N GLU A 44 -1.77 16.60 -0.33
CA GLU A 44 -0.71 16.91 -1.29
C GLU A 44 0.41 15.85 -1.29
N ALA A 45 0.67 15.20 -0.17
CA ALA A 45 1.64 14.11 -0.09
C ALA A 45 1.20 12.90 -0.93
N VAL A 46 -0.06 12.46 -0.81
CA VAL A 46 -0.59 11.24 -1.48
C VAL A 46 -0.48 11.35 -3.00
N ARG A 47 -0.66 12.54 -3.58
CA ARG A 47 -0.50 12.81 -5.01
C ARG A 47 0.90 12.52 -5.57
N ARG A 48 1.91 12.42 -4.70
CA ARG A 48 3.31 12.12 -5.07
C ARG A 48 3.65 10.64 -4.93
N PHE A 49 2.76 9.83 -4.37
CA PHE A 49 2.94 8.40 -4.28
C PHE A 49 2.55 7.73 -5.59
N VAL A 50 3.25 6.63 -5.89
CA VAL A 50 2.99 5.80 -7.05
C VAL A 50 2.86 4.37 -6.56
N LYS A 51 1.73 3.74 -6.88
CA LYS A 51 1.50 2.32 -6.63
C LYS A 51 2.30 1.51 -7.64
N VAL A 52 3.10 0.57 -7.15
CA VAL A 52 3.90 -0.33 -7.98
C VAL A 52 3.24 -1.69 -7.96
N MET A 53 2.75 -2.16 -9.11
CA MET A 53 2.09 -3.46 -9.24
C MET A 53 2.87 -4.36 -10.20
N PRO A 54 3.47 -5.47 -9.73
CA PRO A 54 4.07 -6.46 -10.60
C PRO A 54 3.04 -7.10 -11.54
N HIS A 55 3.40 -7.29 -12.81
CA HIS A 55 2.47 -7.82 -13.82
C HIS A 55 1.98 -9.22 -13.48
N ASP A 56 2.90 -10.11 -13.07
CA ASP A 56 2.54 -11.48 -12.68
C ASP A 56 1.66 -11.51 -11.44
N TYR A 57 1.89 -10.59 -10.49
CA TYR A 57 1.08 -10.48 -9.29
C TYR A 57 -0.34 -9.98 -9.61
N ARG A 58 -0.47 -8.96 -10.47
CA ARG A 58 -1.77 -8.52 -10.98
C ARG A 58 -2.54 -9.66 -11.62
N ARG A 59 -1.88 -10.44 -12.49
CA ARG A 59 -2.51 -11.58 -13.14
C ARG A 59 -2.98 -12.64 -12.14
N ALA A 60 -2.19 -12.90 -11.09
CA ALA A 60 -2.59 -13.79 -10.02
C ALA A 60 -3.80 -13.25 -9.24
N LEU A 61 -3.84 -11.95 -8.95
CA LEU A 61 -4.97 -11.29 -8.32
C LEU A 61 -6.23 -11.35 -9.17
N GLU A 62 -6.15 -11.11 -10.49
CA GLU A 62 -7.31 -11.21 -11.39
C GLU A 62 -7.88 -12.64 -11.42
N LEU A 63 -7.00 -13.65 -11.43
CA LEU A 63 -7.41 -15.06 -11.35
C LEU A 63 -8.05 -15.40 -9.99
N ALA A 64 -7.53 -14.84 -8.90
CA ALA A 64 -8.06 -15.03 -7.55
C ALA A 64 -9.38 -14.27 -7.31
N ALA A 65 -9.50 -13.04 -7.84
CA ALA A 65 -10.64 -12.16 -7.73
C ALA A 65 -11.88 -12.70 -8.45
N VAL A 66 -11.68 -13.46 -9.54
CA VAL A 66 -12.74 -14.25 -10.17
C VAL A 66 -13.34 -15.30 -9.21
N SER A 67 -12.60 -15.71 -8.18
CA SER A 67 -13.02 -16.71 -7.18
C SER A 67 -13.51 -16.11 -5.85
N THR A 68 -12.99 -14.94 -5.44
CA THR A 68 -13.32 -14.27 -4.17
C THR A 68 -13.19 -12.77 -4.39
N GLY A 69 -14.27 -12.03 -4.20
CA GLY A 69 -14.36 -10.62 -4.56
C GLY A 69 -13.19 -9.76 -4.03
N GLY A 70 -12.53 -9.07 -4.96
CA GLY A 70 -12.27 -7.64 -4.85
C GLY A 70 -11.19 -7.11 -3.93
N ASP A 71 -10.62 -7.88 -3.02
CA ASP A 71 -9.78 -7.28 -1.99
C ASP A 71 -8.29 -7.46 -2.31
N GLY A 72 -7.60 -6.36 -2.60
CA GLY A 72 -6.15 -6.32 -2.73
C GLY A 72 -5.50 -6.81 -1.43
N PHE A 73 -5.13 -8.09 -1.40
CA PHE A 73 -4.61 -8.79 -0.23
C PHE A 73 -3.22 -8.27 0.15
N TYR A 74 -3.17 -7.22 0.96
CA TYR A 74 -2.04 -6.97 1.85
C TYR A 74 -2.25 -7.88 3.05
N THR A 75 -1.57 -9.03 3.09
CA THR A 75 -1.43 -9.77 4.33
C THR A 75 -0.71 -8.85 5.30
N THR A 76 -1.43 -8.24 6.24
CA THR A 76 -0.84 -8.12 7.57
C THR A 76 -0.54 -9.56 7.96
N GLU A 77 0.73 -9.93 7.97
CA GLU A 77 1.19 -10.97 8.86
C GLU A 77 0.75 -10.50 10.26
N SER A 78 -0.46 -10.89 10.64
CA SER A 78 -0.88 -10.91 12.03
C SER A 78 0.10 -11.87 12.68
N GLU A 79 1.13 -11.30 13.29
CA GLU A 79 2.02 -11.98 14.20
C GLU A 79 1.11 -12.69 15.21
N GLU A 80 0.91 -13.98 14.96
CA GLU A 80 0.10 -14.85 15.78
C GLU A 80 0.73 -14.81 17.17
N ALA A 81 -0.03 -14.31 18.12
CA ALA A 81 0.28 -14.43 19.52
C ALA A 81 0.61 -15.89 19.85
N ALA A 82 1.87 -16.15 20.15
CA ALA A 82 2.30 -17.38 20.81
C ALA A 82 3.02 -16.99 22.10
N ALA A 83 2.21 -17.02 23.15
CA ALA A 83 2.48 -17.24 24.58
C ALA A 83 3.95 -17.44 25.03
#